data_AF-A0A373LDG5-F1
#
_entry.id   AF-A0A373LDG5-F1
#
_cell.length_a   1.000
_cell.length_b   1.000
_cell.length_c   1.000
_cell.angle_alpha   90.00
_cell.angle_beta   90.00
_cell.angle_gamma   90.00
#
_symmetry.space_group_name_H-M   'P 1'
#
loop_
_entity.id
_entity.type
_entity.pdbx_description
1 polymer ?
#
loop_
_entity_poly.entity_id
_entity_poly.type
_entity_poly.pdbx_seq_one_letter_code
_entity_poly.pdbx_strand_id
1 'polypeptide(L)'
;MKFMKKLGVIALSLALVISMNTSVFAKASWHDYIGFDGKPGHTWYEAADGKVVGIAKNKWTAKLKTIGWGGVWGAQIFQDVNITKGRKYRIKFKMKSTDINKWVVIKIAKKDKIAYVKWIHLKKGKYTKINETFVAKKNASQIYFGIGGEFGDRDDEKDIYDYLKKRPSDGKSNVAEKSTKILLRKYSLKPATKVKPSKTYCRCGCPYCK
;
A
#
# COMPACT_ATOMS: atom_id res chain seq x y z
N MET A 1 9.87 48.96 -26.98
CA MET A 1 10.81 48.00 -26.35
C MET A 1 10.46 47.54 -24.91
N LYS A 2 9.32 47.90 -24.30
CA LYS A 2 8.99 47.46 -22.91
C LYS A 2 8.08 46.22 -22.80
N PHE A 3 7.38 45.81 -23.86
CA PHE A 3 6.48 44.64 -23.82
C PHE A 3 7.13 43.32 -24.23
N MET A 4 8.17 43.34 -25.07
CA MET A 4 8.87 42.11 -25.49
C MET A 4 9.79 41.51 -24.41
N LYS A 5 10.19 42.29 -23.39
CA LYS A 5 11.01 41.78 -22.27
C LYS A 5 10.21 41.04 -21.20
N LYS A 6 8.87 41.15 -21.17
CA LYS A 6 8.03 40.47 -20.16
C LYS A 6 7.62 39.04 -20.55
N LEU A 7 7.60 38.70 -21.85
CA LEU A 7 7.22 37.36 -22.30
C LEU A 7 8.37 36.33 -22.18
N GLY A 8 9.63 36.76 -22.34
CA GLY A 8 10.79 35.87 -22.20
C GLY A 8 11.03 35.37 -20.77
N VAL A 9 10.71 36.19 -19.76
CA VAL A 9 10.93 35.85 -18.34
C VAL A 9 9.88 34.86 -17.82
N ILE A 10 8.64 34.93 -18.33
CA ILE A 10 7.57 34.01 -17.93
C ILE A 10 7.84 32.60 -18.48
N ALA A 11 8.33 32.49 -19.73
CA ALA A 11 8.68 31.21 -20.33
C ALA A 11 9.84 30.49 -19.60
N LEU A 12 10.87 31.22 -19.16
CA LEU A 12 11.97 30.64 -18.37
C LEU A 12 11.53 30.17 -16.97
N SER A 13 10.63 30.92 -16.31
CA SER A 13 10.08 30.52 -15.00
C SER A 13 9.19 29.28 -15.08
N LEU A 14 8.46 29.09 -16.19
CA LEU A 14 7.61 27.91 -16.36
C LEU A 14 8.43 26.66 -16.71
N ALA A 15 9.55 26.83 -17.41
CA ALA A 15 10.51 25.76 -17.70
C ALA A 15 11.24 25.26 -16.43
N LEU A 16 11.55 26.15 -15.48
CA LEU A 16 12.16 25.77 -14.19
C LEU A 16 11.21 25.00 -13.26
N VAL A 17 9.88 25.16 -13.38
CA VAL A 17 8.90 24.38 -12.60
C VAL A 17 8.63 23.01 -13.22
N ILE A 18 8.96 22.81 -14.51
CA ILE A 18 8.76 21.53 -15.20
C ILE A 18 10.00 20.62 -15.09
N SER A 19 11.20 21.17 -14.87
CA SER A 19 12.46 20.41 -14.83
C SER A 19 12.86 19.86 -13.45
N MET A 20 12.11 20.13 -12.36
CA MET A 20 12.33 19.44 -11.08
C MET A 20 11.66 18.05 -10.99
N ASN A 21 11.19 17.49 -12.10
CA ASN A 21 11.10 16.03 -12.23
C ASN A 21 12.51 15.47 -12.51
N THR A 22 13.46 15.73 -11.60
CA THR A 22 14.69 14.97 -11.58
C THR A 22 14.29 13.54 -11.27
N SER A 23 14.24 12.74 -12.34
CA SER A 23 14.28 11.29 -12.27
C SER A 23 15.69 10.89 -11.83
N VAL A 24 16.16 11.39 -10.68
CA VAL A 24 17.05 10.62 -9.84
C VAL A 24 16.22 9.39 -9.53
N PHE A 25 16.68 8.20 -9.92
CA PHE A 25 15.95 6.97 -9.68
C PHE A 25 15.60 6.87 -8.19
N ALA A 26 14.40 7.36 -7.83
CA ALA A 26 13.94 7.41 -6.47
C ALA A 26 13.81 5.96 -6.05
N LYS A 27 14.77 5.51 -5.23
CA LYS A 27 14.68 4.25 -4.50
C LYS A 27 13.27 4.19 -3.93
N ALA A 28 12.52 3.18 -4.33
CA ALA A 28 11.10 3.19 -4.04
C ALA A 28 10.86 3.24 -2.52
N SER A 29 9.84 4.00 -2.13
CA SER A 29 9.45 4.36 -0.76
C SER A 29 8.97 3.20 0.11
N TRP A 30 9.18 1.95 -0.31
CA TRP A 30 8.79 0.81 0.50
C TRP A 30 9.89 0.50 1.50
N HIS A 31 9.49 0.49 2.76
CA HIS A 31 10.26 0.06 3.90
C HIS A 31 9.72 -1.28 4.37
N ASP A 32 10.55 -2.02 5.08
CA ASP A 32 10.21 -3.30 5.66
C ASP A 32 10.68 -3.39 7.11
N TYR A 33 9.89 -4.11 7.90
CA TYR A 33 10.31 -4.62 9.19
C TYR A 33 10.03 -6.12 9.16
N ILE A 34 11.11 -6.88 9.10
CA ILE A 34 11.13 -8.34 9.23
C ILE A 34 11.87 -8.57 10.54
N GLY A 35 11.15 -8.93 11.60
CA GLY A 35 11.68 -8.85 12.96
C GLY A 35 12.72 -9.91 13.31
N PHE A 36 13.12 -10.77 12.36
CA PHE A 36 14.28 -11.65 12.47
C PHE A 36 15.14 -11.58 11.19
N ASP A 37 15.56 -10.38 10.79
CA ASP A 37 16.39 -10.14 9.60
C ASP A 37 17.88 -9.89 9.89
N GLY A 38 18.28 -9.96 11.17
CA GLY A 38 19.66 -9.78 11.63
C GLY A 38 20.12 -8.31 11.74
N LYS A 39 19.24 -7.32 11.55
CA LYS A 39 19.56 -5.91 11.79
C LYS A 39 19.48 -5.58 13.30
N PRO A 40 20.24 -4.58 13.80
CA PRO A 40 20.13 -4.14 15.18
C PRO A 40 18.68 -3.77 15.55
N GLY A 41 18.14 -4.37 16.61
CA GLY A 41 16.74 -4.18 17.05
C GLY A 41 15.69 -5.02 16.30
N HIS A 42 16.11 -5.86 15.34
CA HIS A 42 15.26 -6.79 14.58
C HIS A 42 15.56 -8.24 14.96
N THR A 43 15.53 -8.50 16.27
CA THR A 43 15.70 -9.83 16.86
C THR A 43 14.56 -10.08 17.83
N TRP A 44 13.42 -10.45 17.26
CA TRP A 44 12.24 -10.89 18.00
C TRP A 44 11.99 -12.36 17.70
N TYR A 45 12.00 -13.20 18.75
CA TYR A 45 11.83 -14.66 18.66
C TYR A 45 10.61 -15.12 17.82
N GLU A 46 9.50 -14.39 17.85
CA GLU A 46 8.29 -14.78 17.12
C GLU A 46 8.19 -14.07 15.76
N ALA A 47 9.12 -13.19 15.39
CA ALA A 47 9.03 -12.52 14.10
C ALA A 47 9.32 -13.45 12.91
N ALA A 48 8.95 -13.00 11.72
CA ALA A 48 9.33 -13.70 10.50
C ALA A 48 10.85 -13.55 10.26
N ASP A 49 11.50 -14.62 9.77
CA ASP A 49 12.82 -14.54 9.13
C ASP A 49 12.64 -14.40 7.62
N GLY A 50 13.34 -13.44 7.02
CA GLY A 50 13.35 -13.29 5.58
C GLY A 50 14.04 -12.03 5.11
N LYS A 51 13.74 -11.67 3.87
CA LYS A 51 14.17 -10.40 3.28
C LYS A 51 13.19 -9.89 2.23
N VAL A 52 13.09 -8.57 2.11
CA VAL A 52 12.37 -7.94 1.01
C VAL A 52 13.32 -7.62 -0.14
N VAL A 53 12.92 -7.99 -1.36
CA VAL A 53 13.72 -7.81 -2.58
C VAL A 53 12.87 -7.30 -3.74
N GLY A 54 13.52 -6.77 -4.78
CA GLY A 54 12.86 -6.31 -5.99
C GLY A 54 11.90 -5.15 -5.73
N ILE A 55 12.25 -4.28 -4.78
CA ILE A 55 11.49 -3.11 -4.37
C ILE A 55 11.47 -2.09 -5.52
N ALA A 56 10.27 -1.70 -5.93
CA ALA A 56 10.01 -0.60 -6.84
C ALA A 56 8.67 0.05 -6.47
N LYS A 57 8.37 1.23 -7.02
CA LYS A 57 7.19 2.03 -6.64
C LYS A 57 5.87 1.24 -6.65
N ASN A 58 5.73 0.29 -7.57
CA ASN A 58 4.51 -0.49 -7.78
C ASN A 58 4.63 -1.99 -7.45
N LYS A 59 5.76 -2.43 -6.86
CA LYS A 59 6.01 -3.84 -6.54
C LYS A 59 7.04 -4.03 -5.45
N TRP A 60 6.92 -5.15 -4.73
CA TRP A 60 7.95 -5.69 -3.84
C TRP A 60 7.75 -7.20 -3.72
N THR A 61 8.78 -7.90 -3.25
CA THR A 61 8.71 -9.33 -2.96
C THR A 61 9.29 -9.62 -1.59
N ALA A 62 8.47 -10.10 -0.66
CA ALA A 62 8.95 -10.66 0.60
C ALA A 62 9.33 -12.12 0.38
N LYS A 63 10.57 -12.49 0.64
CA LYS A 63 11.03 -13.88 0.70
C LYS A 63 11.12 -14.26 2.18
N LEU A 64 10.10 -14.97 2.67
CA LEU A 64 10.02 -15.41 4.06
C LEU A 64 10.58 -16.83 4.14
N LYS A 65 11.62 -17.02 4.95
CA LYS A 65 12.13 -18.34 5.31
C LYS A 65 11.21 -18.98 6.36
N THR A 66 10.80 -18.19 7.33
CA THR A 66 9.73 -18.48 8.29
C THR A 66 8.75 -17.30 8.30
N ILE A 67 7.48 -17.57 8.54
CA ILE A 67 6.44 -16.52 8.66
C ILE A 67 6.48 -15.91 10.07
N GLY A 68 7.00 -16.68 11.03
CA GLY A 68 7.03 -16.30 12.43
C GLY A 68 5.71 -16.59 13.13
N TRP A 69 5.77 -16.50 14.45
CA TRP A 69 4.67 -16.68 15.38
C TRP A 69 4.11 -15.33 15.87
N GLY A 70 4.64 -14.18 15.47
CA GLY A 70 4.40 -12.88 16.09
C GLY A 70 3.16 -12.13 15.60
N GLY A 71 2.17 -12.88 15.13
CA GLY A 71 0.96 -12.32 14.54
C GLY A 71 1.27 -11.56 13.24
N VAL A 72 0.26 -10.87 12.70
CA VAL A 72 0.32 -10.35 11.34
C VAL A 72 1.38 -9.26 11.15
N TRP A 73 1.85 -8.68 12.25
CA TRP A 73 2.89 -7.66 12.30
C TRP A 73 4.31 -8.20 12.50
N GLY A 74 4.48 -9.52 12.71
CA GLY A 74 5.79 -10.18 12.75
C GLY A 74 6.61 -10.03 11.45
N ALA A 75 5.94 -9.64 10.36
CA ALA A 75 6.55 -9.03 9.18
C ALA A 75 5.61 -7.99 8.58
N GLN A 76 6.15 -6.82 8.27
CA GLN A 76 5.39 -5.74 7.67
C GLN A 76 6.17 -5.03 6.57
N ILE A 77 5.44 -4.61 5.54
CA ILE A 77 5.97 -3.79 4.45
C ILE A 77 5.11 -2.54 4.36
N PHE A 78 5.73 -1.37 4.39
CA PHE A 78 5.03 -0.10 4.51
C PHE A 78 5.65 1.00 3.66
N GLN A 79 4.88 2.04 3.41
CA GLN A 79 5.37 3.26 2.76
C GLN A 79 4.53 4.46 3.21
N ASP A 80 5.08 5.64 3.01
CA ASP A 80 4.37 6.89 3.27
C ASP A 80 3.31 7.15 2.18
N VAL A 81 2.19 7.70 2.62
CA VAL A 81 1.04 8.09 1.79
C VAL A 81 0.47 9.40 2.33
N ASN A 82 -0.32 10.10 1.52
CA ASN A 82 -1.06 11.28 1.97
C ASN A 82 -2.56 11.06 1.78
N ILE A 83 -3.24 10.68 2.86
CA ILE A 83 -4.66 10.37 2.87
C ILE A 83 -5.42 11.39 3.70
N THR A 84 -6.41 12.02 3.07
CA THR A 84 -7.27 13.04 3.67
C THR A 84 -8.63 12.44 4.02
N LYS A 85 -9.08 12.67 5.26
CA LYS A 85 -10.41 12.28 5.76
C LYS A 85 -11.51 12.75 4.80
N GLY A 86 -12.51 11.91 4.59
CA GLY A 86 -13.69 12.20 3.75
C GLY A 86 -13.45 12.13 2.25
N ARG A 87 -12.18 12.04 1.79
CA ARG A 87 -11.87 11.89 0.37
C ARG A 87 -11.98 10.43 -0.07
N LYS A 88 -12.49 10.22 -1.29
CA LYS A 88 -12.55 8.89 -1.93
C LYS A 88 -11.22 8.57 -2.61
N TYR A 89 -10.70 7.38 -2.35
CA TYR A 89 -9.46 6.86 -2.92
C TYR A 89 -9.74 5.54 -3.65
N ARG A 90 -8.87 5.19 -4.59
CA ARG A 90 -8.85 3.90 -5.27
C ARG A 90 -7.52 3.21 -4.98
N ILE A 91 -7.60 1.99 -4.43
CA ILE A 91 -6.47 1.10 -4.23
C ILE A 91 -6.52 -0.03 -5.24
N LYS A 92 -5.41 -0.25 -5.94
CA LYS A 92 -5.26 -1.30 -6.95
C LYS A 92 -3.94 -2.02 -6.76
N PHE A 93 -3.96 -3.34 -6.72
CA PHE A 93 -2.78 -4.20 -6.77
C PHE A 93 -3.19 -5.64 -7.10
N LYS A 94 -2.21 -6.50 -7.35
CA LYS A 94 -2.39 -7.95 -7.25
C LYS A 94 -1.34 -8.52 -6.32
N MET A 95 -1.74 -9.50 -5.51
CA MET A 95 -0.86 -10.13 -4.55
C MET A 95 -0.98 -11.65 -4.58
N LYS A 96 0.12 -12.36 -4.33
CA LYS A 96 0.19 -13.82 -4.36
C LYS A 96 1.12 -14.31 -3.25
N SER A 97 0.73 -15.39 -2.59
CA SER A 97 1.62 -16.26 -1.82
C SER A 97 1.99 -17.46 -2.69
N THR A 98 3.26 -17.85 -2.74
CA THR A 98 3.71 -18.93 -3.62
C THR A 98 3.33 -20.31 -3.08
N ASP A 99 3.58 -20.56 -1.80
CA ASP A 99 3.67 -21.95 -1.29
C ASP A 99 2.57 -22.32 -0.29
N ILE A 100 1.85 -21.32 0.22
CA ILE A 100 0.81 -21.48 1.26
C ILE A 100 -0.40 -20.58 1.00
N ASN A 101 -1.54 -20.95 1.59
CA ASN A 101 -2.61 -19.99 1.81
C ASN A 101 -2.16 -19.00 2.90
N LYS A 102 -2.49 -17.71 2.74
CA LYS A 102 -2.02 -16.67 3.66
C LYS A 102 -2.99 -15.51 3.75
N TRP A 103 -3.36 -15.12 4.95
CA TRP A 103 -4.04 -13.87 5.26
C TRP A 103 -3.04 -12.73 5.33
N VAL A 104 -3.43 -11.61 4.74
CA VAL A 104 -2.68 -10.37 4.80
C VAL A 104 -3.63 -9.25 5.15
N VAL A 105 -3.23 -8.42 6.12
CA VAL A 105 -3.93 -7.19 6.46
C VAL A 105 -3.29 -6.01 5.73
N ILE A 106 -4.15 -5.17 5.16
CA ILE A 106 -3.79 -3.86 4.63
C ILE A 106 -4.35 -2.83 5.59
N LYS A 107 -3.48 -2.03 6.22
CA LYS A 107 -3.86 -0.94 7.13
C LYS A 107 -3.36 0.38 6.56
N ILE A 108 -4.23 1.39 6.51
CA ILE A 108 -3.86 2.77 6.18
C ILE A 108 -4.17 3.62 7.40
N ALA A 109 -3.15 4.18 8.03
CA ALA A 109 -3.28 4.86 9.31
C ALA A 109 -2.27 6.00 9.51
N LYS A 110 -2.49 6.80 10.55
CA LYS A 110 -1.49 7.68 11.17
C LYS A 110 -1.52 7.39 12.67
N LYS A 111 -0.48 6.76 13.20
CA LYS A 111 -0.49 6.20 14.57
C LYS A 111 -1.70 5.27 14.74
N ASP A 112 -2.49 5.48 15.78
CA ASP A 112 -3.75 4.81 16.14
C ASP A 112 -4.94 5.19 15.24
N LYS A 113 -4.82 6.23 14.40
CA LYS A 113 -5.94 6.73 13.59
C LYS A 113 -6.07 5.97 12.29
N ILE A 114 -6.93 4.96 12.28
CA ILE A 114 -7.23 4.14 11.10
C ILE A 114 -8.12 4.87 10.10
N ALA A 115 -7.63 5.00 8.86
CA ALA A 115 -8.39 5.53 7.73
C ALA A 115 -9.08 4.42 6.92
N TYR A 116 -8.44 3.25 6.81
CA TYR A 116 -8.92 2.09 6.06
C TYR A 116 -8.20 0.82 6.51
N VAL A 117 -8.95 -0.28 6.65
CA VAL A 117 -8.43 -1.64 6.87
C VAL A 117 -9.09 -2.59 5.88
N LYS A 118 -8.31 -3.52 5.37
CA LYS A 118 -8.83 -4.66 4.63
C LYS A 118 -7.99 -5.91 4.86
N TRP A 119 -8.69 -7.01 5.09
CA TRP A 119 -8.09 -8.33 5.10
C TRP A 119 -8.29 -9.03 3.77
N ILE A 120 -7.26 -9.73 3.32
CA ILE A 120 -7.31 -10.55 2.11
C ILE A 120 -6.70 -11.93 2.37
N HIS A 121 -7.39 -12.96 1.91
CA HIS A 121 -6.91 -14.33 1.95
C HIS A 121 -6.29 -14.67 0.59
N LEU A 122 -4.96 -14.76 0.56
CA LEU A 122 -4.21 -15.25 -0.59
C LEU A 122 -4.33 -16.76 -0.67
N LYS A 123 -4.72 -17.27 -1.85
CA LYS A 123 -4.66 -18.70 -2.14
C LYS A 123 -3.28 -19.06 -2.68
N LYS A 124 -2.73 -20.18 -2.21
CA LYS A 124 -1.45 -20.73 -2.67
C LYS A 124 -1.38 -20.71 -4.19
N GLY A 125 -0.29 -20.17 -4.73
CA GLY A 125 -0.03 -20.20 -6.17
C GLY A 125 -0.86 -19.21 -6.99
N LYS A 126 -1.87 -18.54 -6.44
CA LYS A 126 -2.84 -17.72 -7.19
C LYS A 126 -2.72 -16.24 -6.84
N TYR A 127 -2.97 -15.39 -7.83
CA TYR A 127 -3.04 -13.94 -7.62
C TYR A 127 -4.44 -13.52 -7.17
N THR A 128 -4.53 -12.92 -5.98
CA THR A 128 -5.69 -12.14 -5.56
C THR A 128 -5.56 -10.72 -6.13
N LYS A 129 -6.56 -10.26 -6.89
CA LYS A 129 -6.58 -8.92 -7.50
C LYS A 129 -7.44 -8.00 -6.64
N ILE A 130 -6.91 -6.84 -6.28
CA ILE A 130 -7.63 -5.78 -5.56
C ILE A 130 -7.76 -4.58 -6.48
N ASN A 131 -8.97 -4.04 -6.57
CA ASN A 131 -9.30 -2.87 -7.35
C ASN A 131 -10.56 -2.24 -6.76
N GLU A 132 -10.39 -1.54 -5.65
CA GLU A 132 -11.51 -1.07 -4.83
C GLU A 132 -11.38 0.41 -4.54
N THR A 133 -12.51 1.03 -4.22
CA THR A 133 -12.55 2.40 -3.74
C THR A 133 -13.02 2.44 -2.30
N PHE A 134 -12.45 3.35 -1.52
CA PHE A 134 -12.87 3.60 -0.14
C PHE A 134 -12.93 5.10 0.13
N VAL A 135 -13.78 5.50 1.07
CA VAL A 135 -13.77 6.86 1.63
C VAL A 135 -12.96 6.81 2.93
N ALA A 136 -11.93 7.65 3.04
CA ALA A 136 -11.04 7.63 4.19
C ALA A 136 -11.76 8.11 5.45
N LYS A 137 -11.78 7.28 6.51
CA LYS A 137 -12.44 7.61 7.79
C LYS A 137 -11.67 8.67 8.60
N LYS A 138 -10.35 8.74 8.44
CA LYS A 138 -9.41 9.63 9.14
C LYS A 138 -8.30 10.09 8.19
N ASN A 139 -7.51 11.07 8.60
CA ASN A 139 -6.25 11.41 7.93
C ASN A 139 -5.23 10.31 8.22
N ALA A 140 -4.43 9.91 7.22
CA ALA A 140 -3.41 8.89 7.38
C ALA A 140 -2.14 9.24 6.61
N SER A 141 -1.00 8.82 7.15
CA SER A 141 0.33 9.12 6.60
C SER A 141 1.06 7.87 6.11
N GLN A 142 0.59 6.66 6.45
CA GLN A 142 1.27 5.42 6.11
C GLN A 142 0.29 4.32 5.69
N ILE A 143 0.73 3.46 4.79
CA ILE A 143 0.08 2.20 4.43
C ILE A 143 1.00 1.05 4.84
N TYR A 144 0.43 0.02 5.45
CA TYR A 144 1.09 -1.18 5.92
C TYR A 144 0.46 -2.42 5.31
N PHE A 145 1.30 -3.39 4.98
CA PHE A 145 0.93 -4.75 4.65
C PHE A 145 1.48 -5.64 5.76
N GLY A 146 0.61 -6.13 6.65
CA GLY A 146 0.95 -7.11 7.67
C GLY A 146 0.94 -8.50 7.07
N ILE A 147 2.12 -9.11 6.96
CA ILE A 147 2.37 -10.38 6.28
C ILE A 147 3.01 -11.43 7.20
N GLY A 148 3.14 -11.14 8.49
CA GLY A 148 3.64 -12.06 9.51
C GLY A 148 2.69 -13.21 9.82
N GLY A 149 2.96 -13.95 10.89
CA GLY A 149 2.17 -15.11 11.32
C GLY A 149 0.73 -14.77 11.67
N GLU A 150 -0.11 -15.77 11.90
CA GLU A 150 -1.40 -15.55 12.57
C GLU A 150 -1.45 -16.10 13.98
N PHE A 151 -0.48 -16.93 14.34
CA PHE A 151 -0.42 -17.66 15.62
C PHE A 151 0.15 -16.82 16.77
N GLY A 152 0.24 -15.51 16.60
CA GLY A 152 0.80 -14.63 17.61
C GLY A 152 -0.25 -13.83 18.30
N ASP A 153 -0.11 -13.81 19.61
CA ASP A 153 -0.90 -12.96 20.46
C ASP A 153 -0.42 -11.53 20.28
N ARG A 154 -1.10 -10.79 19.40
CA ARG A 154 -1.10 -9.32 19.45
C ARG A 154 -2.54 -8.85 19.47
N ASP A 155 -3.17 -9.16 20.59
CA ASP A 155 -4.43 -8.60 21.07
C ASP A 155 -4.36 -7.05 21.21
N ASP A 156 -3.18 -6.46 21.04
CA ASP A 156 -2.85 -5.04 21.11
C ASP A 156 -3.57 -4.17 20.06
N GLU A 157 -3.97 -4.74 18.91
CA GLU A 157 -4.74 -4.05 17.85
C GLU A 157 -6.06 -4.80 17.56
N LYS A 158 -6.97 -4.89 18.54
CA LYS A 158 -8.29 -5.52 18.35
C LYS A 158 -9.12 -4.89 17.22
N ASP A 159 -8.94 -3.59 16.99
CA ASP A 159 -9.72 -2.81 16.04
C ASP A 159 -9.52 -3.20 14.57
N ILE A 160 -8.37 -3.78 14.18
CA ILE A 160 -8.18 -4.30 12.82
C ILE A 160 -8.98 -5.59 12.59
N TYR A 161 -9.26 -6.35 13.65
CA TYR A 161 -10.02 -7.61 13.59
C TYR A 161 -11.53 -7.37 13.57
N ASP A 162 -12.02 -6.23 14.06
CA ASP A 162 -13.43 -5.82 13.92
C ASP A 162 -13.86 -5.69 12.44
N TYR A 163 -12.90 -5.54 11.52
CA TYR A 163 -13.13 -5.54 10.07
C TYR A 163 -13.28 -6.96 9.48
N LEU A 164 -13.30 -8.00 10.31
CA LEU A 164 -13.53 -9.38 9.94
C LEU A 164 -14.72 -9.97 10.70
N LYS A 165 -15.58 -10.69 9.98
CA LYS A 165 -16.69 -11.45 10.60
C LYS A 165 -16.21 -12.68 11.38
N LYS A 166 -15.03 -13.20 11.03
CA LYS A 166 -14.41 -14.37 11.64
C LYS A 166 -12.91 -14.11 11.72
N ARG A 167 -12.30 -14.40 12.88
CA ARG A 167 -10.85 -14.29 13.05
C ARG A 167 -10.14 -15.05 11.94
N PRO A 168 -9.14 -14.43 11.30
CA PRO A 168 -8.47 -15.03 10.18
C PRO A 168 -7.59 -16.19 10.71
N SER A 169 -7.51 -17.25 9.92
CA SER A 169 -6.74 -18.46 10.24
C SER A 169 -6.10 -19.01 8.96
N ASP A 170 -4.78 -19.11 8.98
CA ASP A 170 -3.89 -19.58 7.92
C ASP A 170 -3.78 -21.11 7.92
N GLY A 171 -4.45 -21.77 8.88
CA GLY A 171 -4.49 -23.21 9.03
C GLY A 171 -3.88 -23.67 10.36
N LYS A 172 -3.21 -24.84 10.33
CA LYS A 172 -2.58 -25.46 11.50
C LYS A 172 -1.34 -24.68 11.95
N SER A 173 -1.01 -24.77 13.23
CA SER A 173 0.15 -24.16 13.90
C SER A 173 1.47 -24.25 13.09
N ASN A 174 1.72 -25.38 12.40
CA ASN A 174 2.92 -25.60 11.59
C ASN A 174 3.08 -24.71 10.35
N VAL A 175 2.17 -23.77 10.08
CA VAL A 175 2.31 -22.82 8.97
C VAL A 175 3.34 -21.73 9.29
N ALA A 176 3.53 -21.37 10.57
CA ALA A 176 4.50 -20.35 11.01
C ALA A 176 5.96 -20.64 10.60
N GLU A 177 6.34 -21.92 10.55
CA GLU A 177 7.69 -22.38 10.20
C GLU A 177 7.89 -22.57 8.69
N LYS A 178 6.86 -22.40 7.87
CA LYS A 178 6.96 -22.61 6.42
C LYS A 178 7.59 -21.42 5.72
N SER A 179 8.37 -21.72 4.68
CA SER A 179 8.83 -20.70 3.74
C SER A 179 7.76 -20.36 2.69
N THR A 180 7.74 -19.11 2.26
CA THR A 180 6.91 -18.66 1.13
C THR A 180 7.44 -17.35 0.56
N LYS A 181 6.95 -16.96 -0.61
CA LYS A 181 7.16 -15.65 -1.19
C LYS A 181 5.83 -14.92 -1.31
N ILE A 182 5.78 -13.70 -0.80
CA ILE A 182 4.64 -12.80 -0.96
C ILE A 182 5.01 -11.73 -1.99
N LEU A 183 4.29 -11.72 -3.10
CA LEU A 183 4.56 -10.87 -4.25
C LEU A 183 3.44 -9.85 -4.42
N LEU A 184 3.73 -8.58 -4.18
CA LEU A 184 2.83 -7.49 -4.56
C LEU A 184 3.26 -6.88 -5.90
N ARG A 185 2.29 -6.69 -6.80
CA ARG A 185 2.53 -6.17 -8.16
C ARG A 185 1.43 -5.18 -8.56
N LYS A 186 1.78 -4.27 -9.47
CA LYS A 186 0.85 -3.29 -10.05
C LYS A 186 0.16 -2.42 -8.99
N TYR A 187 0.87 -2.10 -7.90
CA TYR A 187 0.34 -1.24 -6.85
C TYR A 187 0.09 0.18 -7.33
N SER A 188 -1.05 0.72 -6.93
CA SER A 188 -1.45 2.11 -7.11
C SER A 188 -2.44 2.49 -6.02
N LEU A 189 -2.19 3.61 -5.36
CA LEU A 189 -3.13 4.28 -4.47
C LEU A 189 -3.24 5.73 -4.91
N LYS A 190 -4.42 6.14 -5.35
CA LYS A 190 -4.66 7.49 -5.87
C LYS A 190 -6.04 7.98 -5.46
N PRO A 191 -6.27 9.29 -5.36
CA PRO A 191 -7.61 9.83 -5.29
C PRO A 191 -8.48 9.21 -6.39
N ALA A 192 -9.67 8.73 -6.04
CA ALA A 192 -10.67 8.40 -7.04
C ALA A 192 -11.12 9.74 -7.60
N THR A 193 -10.65 10.12 -8.80
CA THR A 193 -11.20 11.29 -9.49
C THR A 193 -12.71 11.18 -9.48
N LYS A 194 -13.41 12.26 -9.10
CA LYS A 194 -14.82 12.41 -9.49
C LYS A 194 -14.84 12.09 -10.99
N VAL A 195 -15.74 11.19 -11.40
CA VAL A 195 -16.09 11.10 -12.82
C VAL A 195 -16.32 12.55 -13.23
N LYS A 196 -15.48 13.12 -14.11
CA LYS A 196 -15.85 14.37 -14.75
C LYS A 196 -17.23 14.04 -15.31
N PRO A 197 -18.32 14.75 -14.95
CA PRO A 197 -19.55 14.60 -15.70
C PRO A 197 -19.10 14.68 -17.16
N SER A 198 -19.44 13.66 -17.94
CA SER A 198 -19.15 13.71 -19.37
C SER A 198 -19.67 15.06 -19.80
N LYS A 199 -18.77 15.96 -20.22
CA LYS A 199 -19.22 17.13 -20.93
C LYS A 199 -19.84 16.52 -22.19
N THR A 200 -21.13 16.28 -22.15
CA THR A 200 -21.93 16.11 -23.35
C THR A 200 -21.83 17.48 -23.99
N TYR A 201 -20.78 17.67 -24.79
CA TYR A 201 -20.74 18.80 -25.70
C TYR A 201 -21.92 18.55 -26.64
N CYS A 202 -22.95 19.41 -26.57
CA CYS A 202 -23.86 19.51 -27.69
C CYS A 202 -23.01 19.75 -28.94
N ARG A 203 -23.28 18.99 -30.00
CA ARG A 203 -22.55 19.03 -31.29
C ARG A 203 -22.49 20.41 -31.96
N CYS A 204 -23.10 21.43 -31.38
CA CYS A 204 -23.20 22.79 -31.90
C CYS A 204 -22.27 23.83 -31.24
N GLY A 205 -21.48 23.49 -30.21
CA GLY A 205 -20.38 24.36 -29.77
C GLY A 205 -20.75 25.70 -29.10
N CYS A 206 -21.97 25.89 -28.57
CA CYS A 206 -22.35 27.12 -27.87
C CYS A 206 -22.40 26.98 -26.33
N PRO A 207 -22.10 28.04 -25.54
CA PRO A 207 -21.93 27.94 -24.09
C PRO A 207 -23.23 27.88 -23.26
N TYR A 208 -24.40 28.02 -23.88
CA TYR A 208 -25.69 28.04 -23.18
C TYR A 208 -26.75 27.29 -23.97
N CYS A 209 -27.03 26.06 -23.56
CA CYS A 209 -28.31 25.40 -23.82
C CYS A 209 -28.76 24.82 -22.47
N LYS A 210 -29.97 25.18 -22.06
CA LYS A 210 -30.55 24.95 -20.73
C LYS A 210 -30.56 23.48 -20.32
#